data_AF-A0A3D5E8L2-F1
#
_entry.id   AF-A0A3D5E8L2-F1
#
_cell.length_a   1.000
_cell.length_b   1.000
_cell.length_c   1.000
_cell.angle_alpha   90.00
_cell.angle_beta   90.00
_cell.angle_gamma   90.00
#
_symmetry.space_group_name_H-M   'P 1'
#
loop_
_entity.id
_entity.type
_entity.pdbx_description
1 polymer ?
#
loop_
_entity_poly.entity_id
_entity_poly.type
_entity_poly.pdbx_seq_one_letter_code
_entity_poly.pdbx_strand_id
1 'polypeptide(L)' 'MIEAEGVADISEVAIVGDEATVRAKLKRLESIGVTDYTGAILPVPEDPGAPQRTYELLKEVNASGI' A
#
# COMPACT_ATOMS: atom_id res chain seq x y z
N MET A 1 14.44 4.51 -8.52
CA MET A 1 14.07 3.81 -9.76
C MET A 1 13.64 2.44 -9.35
N ILE A 2 12.43 2.02 -9.72
CA ILE A 2 11.88 0.71 -9.35
C ILE A 2 12.51 -0.43 -10.17
N GLU A 3 13.11 -0.07 -11.29
CA GLU A 3 13.91 -0.90 -12.19
C GLU A 3 15.12 -1.50 -11.50
N ALA A 4 15.70 -0.80 -10.51
CA ALA A 4 16.80 -1.32 -9.70
C ALA A 4 16.37 -2.47 -8.77
N GLU A 5 15.07 -2.55 -8.45
CA GLU A 5 14.45 -3.61 -7.64
C GLU A 5 13.98 -4.80 -8.50
N GLY A 6 14.34 -4.82 -9.80
CA GLY A 6 13.98 -5.89 -10.73
C GLY A 6 12.55 -5.80 -11.27
N VAL A 7 11.87 -4.67 -11.07
CA VAL A 7 10.49 -4.45 -11.48
C VAL A 7 10.46 -3.55 -12.72
N ALA A 8 9.75 -3.96 -13.77
CA ALA A 8 9.74 -3.19 -15.03
C ALA A 8 8.83 -1.97 -14.98
N ASP A 9 7.78 -2.00 -14.13
CA ASP A 9 6.82 -0.92 -13.98
C ASP A 9 6.21 -0.85 -12.58
N ILE A 10 5.82 0.35 -12.14
CA ILE A 10 5.23 0.57 -10.82
C ILE A 10 3.94 -0.23 -10.59
N SER A 11 3.19 -0.54 -11.64
CA SER A 11 1.95 -1.33 -11.55
C SER A 11 2.18 -2.76 -11.04
N GLU A 12 3.39 -3.30 -11.17
CA GLU A 12 3.71 -4.65 -10.70
C GLU A 12 3.80 -4.74 -9.17
N VAL A 13 4.06 -3.62 -8.50
CA VAL A 13 4.12 -3.55 -7.02
C VAL A 13 3.04 -2.67 -6.41
N ALA A 14 2.27 -1.95 -7.24
CA ALA A 14 1.23 -1.06 -6.75
C ALA A 14 0.15 -1.83 -6.01
N ILE A 15 -0.17 -1.38 -4.80
CA ILE A 15 -1.33 -1.85 -4.04
C ILE A 15 -2.46 -0.86 -4.31
N VAL A 16 -3.45 -1.27 -5.11
CA VAL A 16 -4.57 -0.43 -5.54
C VAL A 16 -5.88 -1.16 -5.25
N GLY A 17 -6.86 -0.45 -4.71
CA GLY A 17 -8.19 -0.98 -4.42
C GLY A 17 -8.87 -0.23 -3.29
N ASP A 18 -9.96 -0.81 -2.79
CA ASP A 18 -10.64 -0.37 -1.58
C ASP A 18 -9.87 -0.75 -0.30
N GLU A 19 -10.36 -0.31 0.85
CA GLU A 19 -9.71 -0.53 2.14
C GLU A 19 -9.55 -2.03 2.46
N ALA A 20 -10.53 -2.87 2.09
CA ALA A 20 -10.47 -4.30 2.30
C ALA A 20 -9.35 -4.97 1.47
N THR A 21 -9.23 -4.56 0.21
CA THR A 21 -8.19 -5.03 -0.71
C THR A 21 -6.81 -4.61 -0.22
N VAL A 22 -6.64 -3.35 0.18
CA VAL A 22 -5.36 -2.84 0.69
C VAL A 22 -4.96 -3.58 1.97
N ARG A 23 -5.88 -3.79 2.93
CA ARG A 23 -5.61 -4.59 4.15
C ARG A 23 -5.16 -6.00 3.82
N ALA A 24 -5.84 -6.68 2.91
CA ALA A 24 -5.50 -8.05 2.53
C ALA A 24 -4.09 -8.15 1.92
N LYS A 25 -3.69 -7.15 1.11
CA LYS A 25 -2.35 -7.09 0.52
C LYS A 25 -1.27 -6.80 1.56
N LEU A 26 -1.51 -5.87 2.49
CA LEU A 26 -0.58 -5.58 3.59
C LEU A 26 -0.39 -6.81 4.48
N LYS A 27 -1.46 -7.50 4.85
CA LYS A 27 -1.40 -8.77 5.60
C LYS A 27 -0.65 -9.87 4.85
N ARG A 28 -0.73 -9.89 3.51
CA ARG A 28 0.07 -10.82 2.72
C ARG A 28 1.57 -10.53 2.82
N LEU A 29 1.97 -9.26 2.80
CA LEU A 29 3.37 -8.86 2.97
C LEU A 29 3.89 -9.27 4.36
N GLU A 30 3.12 -9.02 5.41
CA GLU A 30 3.41 -9.48 6.77
C GLU A 30 3.59 -11.02 6.80
N SER A 31 2.68 -11.77 6.16
CA SER A 31 2.73 -13.24 6.15
C SER A 31 3.97 -13.84 5.46
N ILE A 32 4.70 -13.05 4.65
CA ILE A 32 5.96 -13.47 4.01
C ILE A 32 7.19 -12.91 4.74
N GLY A 33 7.01 -12.29 5.90
CA GLY A 33 8.08 -11.80 6.76
C GLY A 33 8.52 -10.36 6.49
N VAL A 34 7.74 -9.56 5.76
CA VAL A 34 8.00 -8.12 5.64
C VAL A 34 7.71 -7.46 6.99
N THR A 35 8.72 -6.84 7.58
CA THR A 35 8.61 -6.11 8.86
C THR A 35 8.38 -4.62 8.68
N ASP A 36 8.87 -4.07 7.57
CA ASP A 36 8.85 -2.64 7.28
C ASP A 36 8.59 -2.46 5.79
N TYR A 37 7.79 -1.46 5.43
CA TYR A 37 7.60 -1.05 4.04
C TYR A 37 7.66 0.47 3.93
N THR A 38 8.19 0.95 2.80
CA THR A 38 8.14 2.36 2.42
C THR A 38 7.28 2.47 1.16
N GLY A 39 6.24 3.29 1.22
CA GLY A 39 5.29 3.48 0.13
C GLY A 39 5.02 4.95 -0.16
N ALA A 40 4.68 5.25 -1.40
CA ALA A 40 4.18 6.55 -1.82
C ALA A 40 2.66 6.46 -2.04
N ILE A 41 1.89 7.33 -1.39
CA ILE A 41 0.44 7.44 -1.63
C ILE A 41 0.25 8.23 -2.92
N LEU A 42 -0.22 7.56 -3.97
CA LEU A 42 -0.51 8.18 -5.26
C LEU A 42 -1.97 8.66 -5.29
N PRO A 43 -2.23 9.92 -5.68
CA PRO A 43 -3.60 10.42 -5.79
C PRO A 43 -4.34 9.78 -6.96
N VAL A 44 -5.63 9.54 -6.78
CA VAL A 44 -6.56 9.12 -7.83
C VAL A 44 -7.33 10.36 -8.29
N PRO A 45 -7.18 10.81 -9.56
CA PRO A 45 -7.81 12.05 -10.03
C PRO A 45 -9.32 12.10 -9.81
N GLU A 46 -10.00 10.96 -9.95
CA GLU A 46 -11.44 10.79 -9.80
C GLU A 46 -11.88 10.74 -8.32
N ASP A 47 -10.94 10.61 -7.39
CA ASP A 47 -11.19 10.55 -5.96
C ASP A 47 -10.16 11.36 -5.15
N PRO A 48 -10.40 12.67 -5.01
CA PRO A 48 -9.53 13.55 -4.23
C PRO A 48 -9.40 13.17 -2.74
N GLY A 49 -10.33 12.36 -2.21
CA GLY A 49 -10.31 11.89 -0.83
C GLY A 49 -9.47 10.63 -0.62
N ALA A 50 -9.09 9.92 -1.69
CA ALA A 50 -8.33 8.68 -1.62
C ALA A 50 -7.01 8.80 -0.85
N PRO A 51 -6.20 9.87 -0.99
CA PRO A 51 -4.97 9.99 -0.23
C PRO A 51 -5.18 10.01 1.28
N GLN A 52 -6.17 10.78 1.76
CA GLN A 52 -6.46 10.88 3.20
C GLN A 52 -7.00 9.56 3.74
N ARG A 53 -7.93 8.91 3.02
CA ARG A 53 -8.46 7.60 3.46
C ARG A 53 -7.38 6.53 3.50
N THR A 54 -6.47 6.53 2.52
CA THR A 54 -5.30 5.63 2.52
C THR A 54 -4.41 5.89 3.72
N TYR A 55 -4.13 7.15 4.05
CA TYR A 55 -3.30 7.51 5.20
C TYR A 55 -3.92 7.07 6.53
N GLU A 56 -5.23 7.30 6.73
CA GLU A 56 -5.92 6.83 7.94
C GLU A 56 -5.95 5.30 8.03
N LEU A 57 -6.18 4.62 6.91
CA LEU A 57 -6.10 3.16 6.85
C LEU A 57 -4.73 2.63 7.30
N LEU A 58 -3.63 3.23 6.80
CA LEU A 58 -2.27 2.81 7.17
C LEU A 58 -1.99 3.05 8.67
N LYS A 59 -2.50 4.14 9.24
CA LYS A 59 -2.42 4.39 10.69
C LYS A 59 -3.16 3.33 11.50
N GLU A 60 -4.35 2.95 11.07
CA GLU A 60 -5.14 1.90 11.73
C GLU A 60 -4.46 0.53 11.67
N VAL A 61 -3.90 0.18 10.53
CA VAL A 61 -3.15 -1.08 10.34
C VAL A 61 -1.97 -1.14 11.31
N ASN A 62 -1.14 -0.09 11.33
CA ASN A 62 0.01 0.00 12.24
C ASN A 62 -0.42 -0.05 13.73
N ALA A 63 -1.51 0.63 14.10
CA ALA A 63 -2.03 0.61 15.47
C ALA A 63 -2.60 -0.76 15.89
N SER A 64 -3.02 -1.58 14.92
CA SER A 64 -3.62 -2.89 15.16
C SER A 64 -2.58 -4.02 15.31
N GLY A 65 -1.28 -3.73 15.16
CA GLY A 65 -0.22 -4.74 15.21
C GLY A 65 -0.30 -5.74 14.04
N ILE A 66 -0.77 -5.26 12.88
CA ILE A 66 -0.60 -5.89 11.57
C ILE A 66 0.56 -5.17 10.88
#